data_AF-A0A022KYD3-F1
#
_entry.id   AF-A0A022KYD3-F1
#
_cell.length_a   1.000
_cell.length_b   1.000
_cell.length_c   1.000
_cell.angle_alpha   90.00
_cell.angle_beta   90.00
_cell.angle_gamma   90.00
#
_symmetry.space_group_name_H-M   'P 1'
#
loop_
_entity.id
_entity.type
_entity.pdbx_description
1 polymer ?
#
loop_
_entity_poly.entity_id
_entity_poly.type
_entity_poly.pdbx_seq_one_letter_code
_entity_poly.pdbx_strand_id
1 'polypeptide(L)'
;MSALPAEDPMDHDSIASQDKTHLQIRDLLAVATGALLYEQPSLGLFEDHRPQRDRPSGDAWNGLETMCHVSALLVAQNALDLSAADADQLLGAVDTALEQQRMTRTEDHTDSGVRTATWRDRTGVRLDVVIGVRVAVRAISMPFLPGSMQPLATTSPSSPISPLTPPPRPLH
;
A
#
# COMPACT_ATOMS: atom_id res chain seq x y z
N MET A 1 36.93 25.69 10.15
CA MET A 1 35.57 25.56 10.69
C MET A 1 34.68 25.14 9.54
N SER A 2 34.34 23.84 9.45
CA SER A 2 33.45 23.31 8.41
C SER A 2 32.01 23.40 8.89
N ALA A 3 31.19 24.15 8.15
CA ALA A 3 29.75 24.15 8.34
C ALA A 3 29.20 22.84 7.76
N LEU A 4 28.54 22.04 8.60
CA LEU A 4 27.72 20.92 8.14
C LEU A 4 26.52 21.49 7.35
N PRO A 5 26.11 20.86 6.24
CA PRO A 5 24.89 21.25 5.55
C PRO A 5 23.70 21.06 6.49
N ALA A 6 22.87 22.08 6.61
CA ALA A 6 21.63 22.03 7.36
C ALA A 6 20.76 20.90 6.81
N GLU A 7 20.41 19.96 7.68
CA GLU A 7 19.33 19.01 7.41
C GLU A 7 18.06 19.82 7.11
N ASP A 8 17.40 19.46 6.01
CA ASP A 8 16.12 20.01 5.59
C ASP A 8 15.17 19.95 6.79
N PRO A 9 14.62 21.09 7.30
CA PRO A 9 13.72 21.06 8.43
C PRO A 9 12.46 20.35 7.95
N MET A 10 12.31 19.08 8.33
CA MET A 10 11.00 18.45 8.37
C MET A 10 10.10 19.41 9.13
N ASP A 11 9.07 19.89 8.43
CA ASP A 11 8.05 20.81 8.93
C ASP A 11 7.29 20.13 10.07
N HIS A 12 7.90 20.07 11.25
CA HIS A 12 7.34 19.47 12.47
C HIS A 12 6.06 20.18 12.94
N ASP A 13 5.74 21.33 12.34
CA ASP A 13 4.53 22.11 12.60
C ASP A 13 3.36 21.78 11.66
N SER A 14 3.51 20.88 10.67
CA SER A 14 2.38 20.46 9.83
C SER A 14 2.06 18.97 9.98
N ILE A 15 0.85 18.68 10.46
CA ILE A 15 0.27 17.34 10.46
C ILE A 15 -0.59 17.13 9.21
N ALA A 16 -0.55 15.91 8.65
CA ALA A 16 -1.32 15.58 7.46
C ALA A 16 -2.84 15.67 7.72
N SER A 17 -3.59 16.03 6.67
CA SER A 17 -5.05 15.95 6.67
C SER A 17 -5.52 14.55 6.27
N GLN A 18 -6.74 14.20 6.67
CA GLN A 18 -7.38 12.94 6.32
C GLN A 18 -7.37 12.66 4.82
N ASP A 19 -7.84 13.60 3.99
CA ASP A 19 -7.94 13.39 2.54
C ASP A 19 -6.58 13.14 1.89
N LYS A 20 -5.55 13.89 2.31
CA LYS A 20 -4.18 13.73 1.79
C LYS A 20 -3.64 12.35 2.17
N THR A 21 -3.83 11.95 3.42
CA THR A 21 -3.41 10.64 3.92
C THR A 21 -4.12 9.50 3.18
N HIS A 22 -5.44 9.62 3.01
CA HIS A 22 -6.27 8.63 2.32
C HIS A 22 -5.87 8.48 0.85
N LEU A 23 -5.62 9.59 0.15
CA LEU A 23 -5.11 9.59 -1.22
C LEU A 23 -3.72 8.93 -1.30
N GLN A 24 -2.81 9.29 -0.40
CA GLN A 24 -1.46 8.72 -0.37
C GLN A 24 -1.49 7.19 -0.17
N ILE A 25 -2.34 6.69 0.72
CA ILE A 25 -2.50 5.25 0.93
C ILE A 25 -3.09 4.56 -0.29
N ARG A 26 -4.08 5.17 -0.95
CA ARG A 26 -4.64 4.65 -2.21
C ARG A 26 -3.56 4.53 -3.28
N ASP A 27 -2.76 5.58 -3.48
CA ASP A 27 -1.71 5.58 -4.50
C ASP A 27 -0.62 4.55 -4.19
N LEU A 28 -0.23 4.41 -2.93
CA LEU A 28 0.70 3.39 -2.48
C LEU A 28 0.20 1.96 -2.79
N LEU A 29 -1.06 1.68 -2.48
CA LEU A 29 -1.66 0.37 -2.79
C LEU A 29 -1.75 0.13 -4.29
N ALA A 30 -2.04 1.16 -5.09
CA ALA A 30 -2.08 1.05 -6.55
C ALA A 30 -0.70 0.71 -7.13
N VAL A 31 0.37 1.33 -6.61
CA VAL A 31 1.75 1.03 -7.01
C VAL A 31 2.13 -0.41 -6.64
N ALA A 32 1.89 -0.83 -5.39
CA ALA A 32 2.27 -2.15 -4.92
C ALA A 32 1.50 -3.27 -5.65
N THR A 33 0.17 -3.14 -5.76
CA THR A 33 -0.65 -4.13 -6.46
C THR A 33 -0.38 -4.14 -7.97
N GLY A 34 -0.12 -2.98 -8.57
CA GLY A 34 0.29 -2.87 -9.97
C GLY A 34 1.60 -3.60 -10.25
N ALA A 35 2.59 -3.45 -9.37
CA ALA A 35 3.87 -4.16 -9.49
C ALA A 35 3.71 -5.68 -9.38
N LEU A 36 2.93 -6.14 -8.40
CA LEU A 36 2.63 -7.57 -8.22
C LEU A 36 1.91 -8.16 -9.44
N LEU A 37 0.92 -7.45 -9.99
CA LEU A 37 0.18 -7.89 -11.18
C LEU A 37 1.02 -7.85 -12.45
N TYR A 38 1.94 -6.89 -12.57
CA TYR A 38 2.87 -6.81 -13.69
C TYR A 38 3.82 -8.00 -13.68
N GLU A 39 4.38 -8.32 -12.51
CA GLU A 39 5.31 -9.45 -12.33
C GLU A 39 4.60 -10.81 -12.48
N GLN A 40 3.41 -10.95 -11.90
CA GLN A 40 2.62 -12.19 -11.97
C GLN A 40 1.15 -11.91 -12.34
N PRO A 41 0.84 -11.82 -13.65
CA PRO A 41 -0.53 -11.56 -14.13
C PRO A 41 -1.55 -12.62 -13.69
N SER A 42 -1.11 -13.85 -13.40
CA SER A 42 -2.00 -14.93 -12.96
C SER A 42 -2.63 -14.70 -11.57
N LEU A 43 -2.14 -13.74 -10.79
CA LEU A 43 -2.80 -13.26 -9.57
C LEU A 43 -4.23 -12.76 -9.82
N GLY A 44 -4.55 -12.36 -11.05
CA GLY A 44 -5.86 -11.89 -11.46
C GLY A 44 -6.07 -10.42 -11.08
N LEU A 45 -6.87 -10.17 -10.05
CA LEU A 45 -7.13 -8.85 -9.51
C LEU A 45 -7.10 -8.87 -7.98
N PHE A 46 -6.91 -7.70 -7.37
CA PHE A 46 -6.93 -7.56 -5.92
C PHE A 46 -8.31 -7.08 -5.46
N GLU A 47 -8.91 -7.79 -4.51
CA GLU A 47 -10.23 -7.49 -3.95
C GLU A 47 -10.15 -7.16 -2.46
N ASP A 48 -11.10 -6.34 -1.98
CA ASP A 48 -11.24 -6.02 -0.56
C ASP A 48 -11.69 -7.26 0.22
N HIS A 49 -10.78 -7.86 0.98
CA HIS A 49 -11.08 -8.99 1.86
C HIS A 49 -11.49 -8.55 3.27
N ARG A 50 -11.00 -7.40 3.72
CA ARG A 50 -11.44 -6.74 4.96
C ARG A 50 -11.58 -5.24 4.73
N PRO A 51 -12.59 -4.60 5.35
CA PRO A 51 -12.82 -3.18 5.15
C PRO A 51 -11.69 -2.33 5.74
N GLN A 52 -11.49 -1.17 5.13
CA GLN A 52 -10.67 -0.10 5.67
C GLN A 52 -11.30 0.52 6.93
N ARG A 53 -10.47 1.22 7.72
CA ARG A 53 -10.92 1.93 8.92
C ARG A 53 -9.86 2.92 9.39
N ASP A 54 -10.31 4.02 9.97
CA ASP A 54 -9.46 4.89 10.77
C ASP A 54 -9.47 4.40 12.23
N ARG A 55 -8.33 4.51 12.90
CA ARG A 55 -8.13 4.12 14.30
C ARG A 55 -7.42 5.24 15.05
N PRO A 56 -7.67 5.43 16.36
CA PRO A 56 -6.79 6.25 17.18
C PRO A 56 -5.35 5.82 16.99
N SER A 57 -4.46 6.78 16.74
CA SER A 57 -3.02 6.50 16.60
C SER A 57 -2.38 6.15 17.96
N GLY A 58 -2.97 6.65 19.06
CA GLY A 58 -2.36 6.67 20.39
C GLY A 58 -1.60 7.96 20.70
N ASP A 59 -1.47 8.86 19.72
CA ASP A 59 -0.75 10.13 19.82
C ASP A 59 -1.71 11.34 19.72
N ALA A 60 -1.22 12.49 20.17
CA ALA A 60 -1.94 13.76 20.07
C ALA A 60 -1.06 14.82 19.39
N TRP A 61 -1.69 15.70 18.62
CA TRP A 61 -1.07 16.88 18.01
C TRP A 61 -1.76 18.13 18.52
N ASN A 62 -1.02 19.01 19.20
CA ASN A 62 -1.57 20.21 19.85
C ASN A 62 -2.78 19.94 20.76
N GLY A 63 -2.77 18.80 21.47
CA GLY A 63 -3.84 18.38 22.36
C GLY A 63 -5.06 17.74 21.67
N LEU A 64 -5.04 17.61 20.34
CA LEU A 64 -6.06 16.91 19.57
C LEU A 64 -5.63 15.46 19.32
N GLU A 65 -6.54 14.52 19.54
CA GLU A 65 -6.32 13.12 19.21
C GLU A 65 -6.09 12.95 17.70
N THR A 66 -5.09 12.15 17.34
CA THR A 66 -4.77 11.85 15.94
C THR A 66 -5.23 10.45 15.58
N MET A 67 -5.45 10.23 14.28
CA MET A 67 -5.91 8.97 13.72
C MET A 67 -4.85 8.38 12.80
N CYS A 68 -4.82 7.06 12.66
CA CYS A 68 -4.11 6.37 11.58
C CYS A 68 -5.12 5.69 10.68
N HIS A 69 -4.88 5.74 9.37
CA HIS A 69 -5.68 5.03 8.39
C HIS A 69 -5.12 3.63 8.23
N VAL A 70 -5.99 2.64 8.42
CA VAL A 70 -5.68 1.25 8.11
C VAL A 70 -6.47 0.88 6.86
N SER A 71 -5.76 0.61 5.77
CA SER A 71 -6.40 0.30 4.50
C SER A 71 -7.23 -0.98 4.58
N ALA A 72 -8.06 -1.15 3.55
CA ALA A 72 -8.63 -2.46 3.24
C ALA A 72 -7.49 -3.48 3.10
N LEU A 73 -7.74 -4.70 3.55
CA LEU A 73 -6.85 -5.81 3.24
C LEU A 73 -7.18 -6.27 1.82
N LEU A 74 -6.28 -6.00 0.89
CA LEU A 74 -6.43 -6.43 -0.50
C LEU A 74 -5.89 -7.84 -0.63
N VAL A 75 -6.61 -8.74 -1.30
CA VAL A 75 -6.17 -10.11 -1.54
C VAL A 75 -6.32 -10.44 -3.02
N ALA A 76 -5.30 -11.04 -3.61
CA ALA A 76 -5.34 -11.54 -4.98
C ALA A 76 -6.44 -12.59 -5.14
N GLN A 77 -7.19 -12.50 -6.22
CA GLN A 77 -8.33 -13.35 -6.50
C GLN A 77 -7.91 -14.82 -6.63
N ASN A 78 -6.80 -15.06 -7.33
CA ASN A 78 -6.33 -16.40 -7.63
C ASN A 78 -5.32 -16.88 -6.58
N ALA A 79 -5.44 -18.16 -6.23
CA ALA A 79 -4.40 -18.85 -5.49
C ALA A 79 -3.25 -19.20 -6.43
N LEU A 80 -2.03 -19.17 -5.91
CA LEU A 80 -0.84 -19.55 -6.66
C LEU A 80 -0.07 -20.64 -5.92
N ASP A 81 0.57 -21.50 -6.70
CA ASP A 81 1.59 -22.41 -6.20
C ASP A 81 2.95 -21.78 -6.51
N LEU A 82 3.37 -20.83 -5.66
CA LEU A 82 4.60 -20.08 -5.84
C LEU A 82 5.79 -20.84 -5.23
N SER A 83 6.87 -20.93 -5.99
CA SER A 83 8.16 -21.31 -5.41
C SER A 83 8.73 -20.16 -4.57
N ALA A 84 9.75 -20.46 -3.75
CA ALA A 84 10.47 -19.43 -3.01
C ALA A 84 11.09 -18.37 -3.94
N ALA A 85 11.57 -18.78 -5.12
CA ALA A 85 12.15 -17.88 -6.12
C ALA A 85 11.09 -16.96 -6.74
N ASP A 86 9.88 -17.46 -7.00
CA ASP A 86 8.78 -16.63 -7.50
C ASP A 86 8.33 -15.62 -6.44
N ALA A 87 8.34 -16.02 -5.16
CA ALA A 87 8.08 -15.10 -4.06
C ALA A 87 9.17 -14.02 -3.95
N ASP A 88 10.45 -14.37 -4.12
CA ASP A 88 11.54 -13.38 -4.18
C ASP A 88 11.36 -12.39 -5.32
N GLN A 89 10.99 -12.86 -6.51
CA GLN A 89 10.72 -12.02 -7.68
C GLN A 89 9.57 -11.04 -7.43
N LEU A 90 8.45 -11.52 -6.90
CA LEU A 90 7.31 -10.68 -6.53
C LEU A 90 7.70 -9.57 -5.55
N LEU A 91 8.44 -9.92 -4.51
CA LEU A 91 8.86 -8.94 -3.51
C LEU A 91 9.90 -7.96 -4.10
N GLY A 92 10.80 -8.42 -4.97
CA GLY A 92 11.74 -7.55 -5.69
C GLY A 92 11.07 -6.58 -6.66
N ALA A 93 9.98 -6.99 -7.31
CA ALA A 93 9.15 -6.11 -8.12
C ALA A 93 8.51 -4.99 -7.27
N VAL A 94 8.06 -5.34 -6.06
CA VAL A 94 7.55 -4.35 -5.08
C VAL A 94 8.66 -3.41 -4.62
N ASP A 95 9.87 -3.91 -4.32
CA ASP A 95 11.01 -3.03 -3.96
C ASP A 95 11.25 -1.97 -5.04
N THR A 96 11.35 -2.41 -6.29
CA THR A 96 11.63 -1.54 -7.45
C THR A 96 10.52 -0.50 -7.63
N ALA A 97 9.25 -0.93 -7.51
CA ALA A 97 8.12 -0.03 -7.68
C ALA A 97 8.02 1.03 -6.57
N LEU A 98 8.49 0.71 -5.36
CA LEU A 98 8.41 1.57 -4.18
C LEU A 98 9.59 2.54 -4.01
N GLU A 99 10.60 2.48 -4.88
CA GLU A 99 11.75 3.39 -4.85
C GLU A 99 11.32 4.86 -4.93
N GLN A 100 10.35 5.17 -5.80
CA GLN A 100 9.84 6.53 -6.00
C GLN A 100 9.09 7.06 -4.76
N GLN A 101 8.50 6.16 -3.97
CA GLN A 101 7.82 6.46 -2.72
C GLN A 101 8.79 6.45 -1.53
N ARG A 102 10.09 6.21 -1.78
CA ARG A 102 11.16 6.15 -0.77
C ARG A 102 10.86 5.17 0.35
N MET A 103 10.13 4.09 0.05
CA MET A 103 9.90 3.04 1.03
C MET A 103 11.06 2.04 0.98
N THR A 104 11.42 1.54 2.15
CA THR A 104 12.50 0.56 2.31
C THR A 104 11.95 -0.68 2.97
N ARG A 105 12.35 -1.87 2.50
CA ARG A 105 11.98 -3.12 3.17
C ARG A 105 12.71 -3.18 4.51
N THR A 106 11.95 -3.31 5.59
CA THR A 106 12.44 -3.29 6.98
C THR A 106 12.33 -4.64 7.66
N GLU A 107 11.36 -5.46 7.26
CA GLU A 107 11.15 -6.81 7.78
C GLU A 107 10.88 -7.75 6.61
N ASP A 108 11.44 -8.96 6.65
CA ASP A 108 11.17 -10.07 5.73
C ASP A 108 11.33 -11.36 6.52
N HIS A 109 10.25 -12.11 6.68
CA HIS A 109 10.26 -13.36 7.41
C HIS A 109 9.33 -14.38 6.79
N THR A 110 9.66 -15.65 6.98
CA THR A 110 8.83 -16.78 6.56
C THR A 110 8.46 -17.59 7.79
N ASP A 111 7.16 -17.82 7.97
CA ASP A 111 6.62 -18.70 9.00
C ASP A 111 5.57 -19.63 8.37
N SER A 112 5.68 -20.93 8.64
CA SER A 112 4.69 -21.93 8.25
C SER A 112 4.31 -21.90 6.76
N GLY A 113 5.28 -21.61 5.87
CA GLY A 113 5.07 -21.53 4.42
C GLY A 113 4.44 -20.20 3.94
N VAL A 114 4.24 -19.24 4.84
CA VAL A 114 3.78 -17.89 4.52
C VAL A 114 4.95 -16.93 4.69
N ARG A 115 5.24 -16.17 3.64
CA ARG A 115 6.25 -15.11 3.67
C ARG A 115 5.59 -13.76 3.86
N THR A 116 6.12 -12.95 4.76
CA THR A 116 5.65 -11.59 5.02
C THR A 116 6.81 -10.63 4.91
N ALA A 117 6.62 -9.60 4.10
CA ALA A 117 7.56 -8.49 3.97
C ALA A 117 6.87 -7.17 4.33
N THR A 118 7.62 -6.29 4.98
CA THR A 118 7.15 -4.98 5.41
C THR A 118 8.06 -3.90 4.90
N TRP A 119 7.47 -2.89 4.25
CA TRP A 119 8.14 -1.67 3.84
C TRP A 119 7.71 -0.51 4.72
N ARG A 120 8.65 0.38 5.02
CA ARG A 120 8.39 1.64 5.70
C ARG A 120 9.10 2.79 5.00
N ASP A 121 8.45 3.94 4.94
CA ASP A 121 9.12 5.19 4.61
C ASP A 121 9.69 5.85 5.88
N ARG A 122 10.34 7.00 5.73
CA ARG A 122 10.90 7.76 6.87
C ARG A 122 9.84 8.45 7.72
N THR A 123 8.60 8.58 7.22
CA THR A 123 7.51 9.26 7.91
C THR A 123 6.71 8.31 8.81
N GLY A 124 6.89 6.99 8.63
CA GLY A 124 6.21 5.95 9.38
C GLY A 124 5.05 5.29 8.64
N VAL A 125 4.81 5.63 7.37
CA VAL A 125 3.88 4.88 6.51
C VAL A 125 4.41 3.47 6.34
N ARG A 126 3.53 2.48 6.48
CA ARG A 126 3.84 1.05 6.43
C ARG A 126 3.05 0.37 5.33
N LEU A 127 3.71 -0.51 4.58
CA LEU A 127 3.09 -1.46 3.66
C LEU A 127 3.49 -2.87 4.07
N ASP A 128 2.52 -3.77 4.18
CA ASP A 128 2.72 -5.20 4.39
C ASP A 128 2.29 -5.97 3.12
N VAL A 129 3.15 -6.87 2.66
CA VAL A 129 2.82 -7.88 1.64
C VAL A 129 2.98 -9.26 2.26
N VAL A 130 1.94 -10.06 2.15
CA VAL A 130 1.89 -11.44 2.65
C VAL A 130 1.72 -12.37 1.47
N ILE A 131 2.64 -13.31 1.28
CA ILE A 131 2.64 -14.32 0.22
C ILE A 131 2.45 -15.68 0.88
N GLY A 132 1.26 -16.25 0.72
CA GLY A 132 0.97 -17.64 1.06
C GLY A 132 0.23 -18.31 -0.11
N VAL A 133 -0.84 -19.04 0.19
CA VAL A 133 -1.76 -19.59 -0.84
C VAL A 133 -2.29 -18.49 -1.77
N ARG A 134 -2.48 -17.28 -1.22
CA ARG A 134 -2.80 -16.06 -1.96
C ARG A 134 -1.87 -14.95 -1.52
N VAL A 135 -1.72 -13.95 -2.39
CA VAL A 135 -1.00 -12.71 -2.06
C VAL A 135 -1.97 -11.71 -1.45
N ALA A 136 -1.59 -11.10 -0.33
CA ALA A 136 -2.35 -10.06 0.33
C ALA A 136 -1.49 -8.81 0.55
N VAL A 137 -2.11 -7.63 0.47
CA VAL A 137 -1.44 -6.33 0.61
C VAL A 137 -2.24 -5.45 1.57
N ARG A 138 -1.53 -4.74 2.45
CA ARG A 138 -2.13 -3.77 3.36
C ARG A 138 -1.22 -2.60 3.61
N ALA A 139 -1.78 -1.39 3.70
CA ALA A 139 -1.05 -0.20 4.09
C ALA A 139 -1.63 0.44 5.36
N ILE A 140 -0.76 1.08 6.13
CA ILE A 140 -1.08 1.82 7.36
C ILE A 140 -0.40 3.18 7.27
N SER A 141 -1.15 4.26 7.48
CA SER A 141 -0.60 5.60 7.43
C SER A 141 0.13 6.01 8.70
N MET A 142 0.90 7.10 8.58
CA MET A 142 1.27 7.94 9.72
C MET A 142 0.02 8.59 10.37
N PRO A 143 0.13 9.10 11.60
CA PRO A 143 -0.94 9.86 12.25
C PRO A 143 -1.37 11.09 11.45
N PHE A 144 -2.67 11.39 11.46
CA PHE A 144 -3.29 12.54 10.81
C PHE A 144 -4.39 13.13 11.70
N LEU A 145 -4.78 14.39 11.47
CA LEU A 145 -5.93 14.98 12.17
C LEU A 145 -7.27 14.57 11.52
N PRO A 146 -8.24 14.06 12.29
CA PRO A 146 -9.56 13.79 11.77
C PRO A 146 -10.26 15.10 11.35
N GLY A 147 -11.05 15.07 10.27
CA GLY A 147 -11.99 16.15 9.96
C GLY A 147 -11.76 16.96 8.68
N SER A 148 -11.59 16.31 7.52
CA SER A 148 -12.01 16.94 6.25
C SER A 148 -13.55 16.83 6.10
N MET A 149 -14.21 17.94 5.74
CA MET A 149 -15.67 18.02 5.56
C MET A 149 -16.14 17.60 4.15
N GLN A 150 -15.47 16.64 3.51
CA GLN A 150 -15.99 16.02 2.29
C GLN A 150 -15.92 14.49 2.42
N PRO A 151 -17.05 13.78 2.37
CA PRO A 151 -17.02 12.32 2.36
C PRO A 151 -16.31 11.84 1.09
N LEU A 152 -15.06 11.38 1.23
CA LEU A 152 -14.42 10.54 0.23
C LEU A 152 -15.22 9.24 0.15
N ALA A 153 -15.93 9.05 -0.96
CA ALA A 153 -16.80 7.90 -1.17
C ALA A 153 -16.04 6.55 -1.16
N THR A 154 -14.71 6.56 -1.37
CA THR A 154 -13.84 5.38 -1.27
C THR A 154 -12.37 5.75 -1.52
N THR A 155 -11.43 5.08 -0.85
CA THR A 155 -9.98 5.06 -1.19
C THR A 155 -9.59 3.85 -2.04
N SER A 156 -10.53 2.99 -2.39
CA SER A 156 -10.31 1.99 -3.43
C SER A 156 -10.09 2.71 -4.77
N PRO A 157 -9.11 2.30 -5.59
CA PRO A 157 -9.04 2.79 -6.96
C PRO A 157 -10.37 2.49 -7.67
N SER A 158 -10.90 3.50 -8.35
CA SER A 158 -12.17 3.45 -9.05
C SER A 158 -12.07 2.47 -10.23
N SER A 159 -12.60 1.26 -10.03
CA SER A 159 -13.00 0.26 -11.04
C SER A 159 -11.88 -0.38 -11.88
N PRO A 160 -12.13 -1.60 -12.40
CA PRO A 160 -11.09 -2.52 -12.86
C PRO A 160 -10.53 -2.08 -14.21
N ILE A 161 -9.21 -2.18 -14.37
CA ILE A 161 -8.59 -2.19 -15.71
C ILE A 161 -8.87 -3.58 -16.30
N SER A 162 -10.12 -3.79 -16.73
CA SER A 162 -10.46 -4.89 -17.61
C SER A 162 -9.97 -4.51 -19.01
N PRO A 163 -9.22 -5.37 -19.73
CA PRO A 163 -8.95 -5.12 -21.14
C PRO A 163 -10.29 -5.06 -21.87
N LEU A 164 -10.47 -4.00 -22.65
CA LEU A 164 -11.61 -3.76 -23.52
C LEU A 164 -12.01 -5.04 -24.26
N THR A 165 -13.30 -5.34 -24.21
CA THR A 165 -14.06 -6.34 -24.98
C THR A 165 -13.41 -6.64 -26.34
N PRO A 166 -13.16 -7.91 -26.71
CA PRO A 166 -12.68 -8.23 -28.05
C PRO A 166 -13.74 -7.84 -29.10
N PRO A 167 -13.33 -7.34 -30.28
CA PRO A 167 -14.27 -6.89 -31.31
C PRO A 167 -15.14 -8.06 -31.81
N PRO A 168 -16.41 -7.80 -32.19
CA PRO A 168 -17.31 -8.83 -32.68
C PRO A 168 -16.76 -9.46 -33.95
N ARG A 169 -16.73 -10.80 -33.99
CA ARG A 169 -16.38 -11.54 -35.21
C ARG A 169 -17.55 -11.47 -36.19
N PRO A 170 -17.31 -11.22 -37.49
CA PRO A 170 -18.37 -11.31 -38.49
C PRO A 170 -18.88 -12.76 -38.57
N LEU A 171 -20.20 -12.92 -38.52
CA LEU A 171 -20.87 -14.18 -38.82
C LEU A 171 -20.72 -14.46 -40.31
N HIS A 172 -20.18 -15.64 -40.64
CA HIS A 172 -20.08 -16.16 -42.00
C HIS A 172 -21.20 -17.16 -42.26
#